data_AF-A0A2V6R1Z7-F1
#
_entry.id   AF-A0A2V6R1Z7-F1
#
_cell.length_a   1.000
_cell.length_b   1.000
_cell.length_c   1.000
_cell.angle_alpha   90.00
_cell.angle_beta   90.00
_cell.angle_gamma   90.00
#
_symmetry.space_group_name_H-M   'P 1'
#
loop_
_entity.id
_entity.type
_entity.pdbx_description
1 polymer ?
#
loop_
_entity_poly.entity_id
_entity_poly.type
_entity_poly.pdbx_seq_one_letter_code
_entity_poly.pdbx_strand_id
1 'polypeptide(L)'
;MLEEIKTQRARGYRKIVIAGQSFGGRVALEVGTTSSDLFATIAIAPGMETTIGNSRTQGPTDERLRLAKSERVAVVFPGRDELFGHPDRGKTAGPILAATGRPYLMLDERAGLSGHGGATGGNFALRYGHCLQEFLSAPVLQAGPFACPSGGGGWTVARELLPGLPSQVRVLAGPEGLPPDLASVGGLWYGLLGESIVLWAMVDAGGVGPSMVLAWVASGSNRGGGVYPATVEARQLSAVLQNKATLVVKPRDGRRLEITWTPATVESNFSQLARRVQPLVGELIRVDDTN
;
A
#
# COMPACT_ATOMS: atom_id res chain seq x y z
N MET A 1 22.76 9.41 -10.56
CA MET A 1 21.93 8.24 -10.92
C MET A 1 22.60 7.36 -11.97
N LEU A 2 22.95 7.87 -13.16
CA LEU A 2 23.61 7.07 -14.20
C LEU A 2 24.94 6.44 -13.74
N GLU A 3 25.77 7.20 -13.03
CA GLU A 3 27.03 6.67 -12.46
C GLU A 3 26.80 5.60 -11.38
N GLU A 4 25.71 5.70 -10.62
CA GLU A 4 25.33 4.67 -9.65
C GLU A 4 24.91 3.38 -10.36
N ILE A 5 24.14 3.49 -11.45
CA ILE A 5 23.76 2.33 -12.28
C ILE A 5 25.01 1.62 -12.82
N LYS A 6 25.97 2.37 -13.39
CA LYS A 6 27.24 1.82 -13.86
C LYS A 6 28.03 1.15 -12.73
N THR A 7 28.07 1.78 -11.56
CA THR A 7 28.75 1.23 -10.37
C THR A 7 28.12 -0.10 -9.94
N GLN A 8 26.80 -0.18 -9.87
CA GLN A 8 26.12 -1.44 -9.51
C GLN A 8 26.30 -2.51 -10.60
N ARG A 9 26.30 -2.14 -11.89
CA ARG A 9 26.67 -3.08 -12.97
C ARG A 9 28.09 -3.61 -12.80
N ALA A 10 29.06 -2.74 -12.52
CA ALA A 10 30.45 -3.13 -12.28
C ALA A 10 30.61 -4.06 -11.06
N ARG A 11 29.72 -3.96 -10.07
CA ARG A 11 29.64 -4.87 -8.91
C ARG A 11 28.95 -6.21 -9.23
N GLY A 12 28.52 -6.45 -10.46
CA GLY A 12 27.91 -7.70 -10.91
C GLY A 12 26.38 -7.76 -10.76
N TYR A 13 25.71 -6.67 -10.37
CA TYR A 13 24.24 -6.66 -10.30
C TYR A 13 23.63 -6.77 -11.69
N ARG A 14 22.83 -7.82 -11.90
CA ARG A 14 22.18 -8.10 -13.20
C ARG A 14 20.80 -7.47 -13.35
N LYS A 15 20.08 -7.28 -12.26
CA LYS A 15 18.73 -6.70 -12.24
C LYS A 15 18.75 -5.37 -11.49
N ILE A 16 18.98 -4.27 -12.21
CA ILE A 16 18.94 -2.92 -11.65
C ILE A 16 17.57 -2.31 -11.95
N VAL A 17 16.84 -1.93 -10.91
CA VAL A 17 15.53 -1.30 -11.01
C VAL A 17 15.67 0.16 -10.59
N ILE A 18 15.13 1.08 -11.40
CA ILE A 18 14.93 2.45 -10.98
C ILE A 18 13.46 2.69 -10.70
N ALA A 19 13.15 3.34 -9.58
CA ALA A 19 11.80 3.64 -9.18
C ALA A 19 11.70 5.08 -8.68
N GLY A 20 10.56 5.71 -8.90
CA GLY A 20 10.29 7.02 -8.32
C GLY A 20 8.82 7.40 -8.38
N GLN A 21 8.44 8.35 -7.51
CA GLN A 21 7.10 8.93 -7.44
C GLN A 21 7.16 10.42 -7.77
N SER A 22 6.12 10.97 -8.40
CA SER A 22 6.04 12.40 -8.76
C SER A 22 7.23 12.83 -9.62
N PHE A 23 7.93 13.91 -9.22
CA PHE A 23 9.19 14.32 -9.81
C PHE A 23 10.22 13.17 -9.90
N GLY A 24 10.31 12.31 -8.88
CA GLY A 24 11.15 11.12 -8.92
C GLY A 24 10.72 10.12 -9.99
N GLY A 25 9.42 9.98 -10.24
CA GLY A 25 8.88 9.13 -11.31
C GLY A 25 9.23 9.67 -12.70
N ARG A 26 9.18 11.00 -12.86
CA ARG A 26 9.67 11.68 -14.08
C ARG A 26 11.16 11.40 -14.31
N VAL A 27 11.99 11.55 -13.27
CA VAL A 27 13.43 11.25 -13.32
C VAL A 27 13.67 9.77 -13.64
N ALA A 28 12.92 8.85 -13.05
CA ALA A 28 13.03 7.42 -13.33
C ALA A 28 12.79 7.13 -14.82
N LEU A 29 11.75 7.72 -15.41
CA LEU A 29 11.48 7.61 -16.85
C LEU A 29 12.59 8.22 -17.70
N GLU A 30 13.09 9.40 -17.34
CA GLU A 30 14.19 10.08 -18.05
C GLU A 30 15.50 9.28 -18.03
N VAL A 31 15.86 8.69 -16.89
CA VAL A 31 17.00 7.77 -16.82
C VAL A 31 16.71 6.50 -17.63
N GLY A 32 15.46 6.03 -17.60
CA GLY A 32 14.97 4.90 -18.40
C GLY A 32 15.11 5.09 -19.91
N THR A 33 15.01 6.31 -20.44
CA THR A 33 15.28 6.59 -21.87
C THR A 33 16.77 6.61 -22.21
N THR A 34 17.62 6.84 -21.20
CA THR A 34 19.05 7.05 -21.40
C THR A 34 19.84 5.76 -21.25
N SER A 35 19.63 5.01 -20.17
CA SER A 35 20.41 3.82 -19.80
C SER A 35 19.80 2.51 -20.32
N SER A 36 20.59 1.73 -21.06
CA SER A 36 20.28 0.34 -21.41
C SER A 36 20.63 -0.65 -20.28
N ASP A 37 21.26 -0.18 -19.20
CA ASP A 37 21.67 -1.01 -18.07
C ASP A 37 20.54 -1.22 -17.05
N LEU A 38 19.35 -0.70 -17.30
CA LEU A 38 18.20 -0.88 -16.41
C LEU A 38 17.40 -2.12 -16.80
N PHE A 39 17.20 -3.00 -15.83
CA PHE A 39 16.28 -4.12 -15.97
C PHE A 39 14.82 -3.64 -15.96
N ALA A 40 14.46 -2.74 -15.04
CA ALA A 40 13.12 -2.19 -14.99
C ALA A 40 13.10 -0.70 -14.61
N THR A 41 12.12 0.01 -15.14
CA THR A 41 11.76 1.37 -14.71
C THR A 41 10.36 1.36 -14.11
N ILE A 42 10.20 1.92 -12.92
CA ILE A 42 8.94 2.04 -12.19
C ILE A 42 8.63 3.52 -11.97
N ALA A 43 7.54 4.00 -12.55
CA ALA A 43 7.13 5.39 -12.45
C ALA A 43 5.74 5.50 -11.81
N ILE A 44 5.69 6.07 -10.61
CA ILE A 44 4.45 6.25 -9.85
C ILE A 44 4.03 7.71 -9.92
N ALA A 45 2.79 7.96 -10.35
CA ALA A 45 2.24 9.30 -10.54
C ALA A 45 3.28 10.28 -11.13
N PRO A 46 3.96 9.94 -12.25
CA PRO A 46 5.11 10.68 -12.72
C PRO A 46 4.76 12.15 -12.94
N GLY A 47 5.70 13.03 -12.58
CA GLY A 47 5.53 14.47 -12.66
C GLY A 47 5.28 14.93 -14.08
N MET A 48 4.29 15.80 -14.26
CA MET A 48 4.01 16.46 -15.53
C MET A 48 4.79 17.78 -15.66
N GLU A 49 5.24 18.09 -16.86
CA GLU A 49 5.92 19.34 -17.17
C GLU A 49 4.95 20.50 -17.31
N THR A 50 5.38 21.66 -16.83
CA THR A 50 4.67 22.93 -17.02
C THR A 50 4.91 23.47 -18.43
N THR A 51 3.85 23.73 -19.17
CA THR A 51 3.85 24.49 -20.41
C THR A 51 3.72 25.99 -20.15
N ILE A 52 3.96 26.78 -21.20
CA ILE A 52 3.75 28.24 -21.17
C ILE A 52 2.29 28.51 -20.76
N GLY A 53 2.08 29.33 -19.73
CA GLY A 53 0.76 29.63 -19.17
C GLY A 53 0.31 28.78 -17.98
N ASN A 54 1.24 28.09 -17.29
CA ASN A 54 0.98 27.26 -16.09
C ASN A 54 0.09 26.02 -16.31
N SER A 55 -0.21 25.67 -17.56
CA SER A 55 -0.80 24.38 -17.88
C SER A 55 0.24 23.26 -17.70
N ARG A 56 -0.19 22.05 -17.37
CA ARG A 56 0.68 20.87 -17.28
C ARG A 56 0.35 19.90 -18.41
N THR A 57 1.36 19.28 -19.00
CA THR A 57 1.19 18.37 -20.15
C THR A 57 1.75 16.97 -19.88
N GLN A 58 1.05 15.96 -20.41
CA GLN A 58 1.42 14.54 -20.33
C GLN A 58 2.38 14.14 -21.45
N GLY A 59 2.46 14.93 -22.53
CA GLY A 59 3.24 14.62 -23.73
C GLY A 59 4.69 14.20 -23.48
N PRO A 60 5.44 14.87 -22.58
CA PRO A 60 6.80 14.44 -22.30
C PRO A 60 6.89 13.13 -21.50
N THR A 61 5.90 12.80 -20.67
CA THR A 61 5.84 11.46 -20.03
C THR A 61 5.58 10.38 -21.07
N ASP A 62 4.62 10.62 -21.96
CA ASP A 62 4.27 9.74 -23.07
C ASP A 62 5.47 9.48 -24.00
N GLU A 63 6.22 10.53 -24.32
CA GLU A 63 7.46 10.42 -25.09
C GLU A 63 8.53 9.59 -24.37
N ARG A 64 8.67 9.73 -23.04
CA ARG A 64 9.61 8.92 -22.27
C ARG A 64 9.20 7.46 -22.17
N LEU A 65 7.90 7.16 -22.07
CA LEU A 65 7.40 5.79 -22.12
C LEU A 65 7.72 5.14 -23.47
N ARG A 66 7.56 5.89 -24.57
CA ARG A 66 7.92 5.44 -25.92
C ARG A 66 9.42 5.16 -26.07
N LEU A 67 10.26 6.04 -25.52
CA LEU A 67 11.72 6.00 -25.65
C LEU A 67 12.44 5.18 -24.57
N ALA A 68 11.73 4.62 -23.59
CA ALA A 68 12.33 3.84 -22.53
C ALA A 68 13.21 2.72 -23.13
N LYS A 69 14.32 2.41 -22.48
CA LYS A 69 15.27 1.35 -22.88
C LYS A 69 15.30 0.18 -21.90
N SER A 70 14.64 0.31 -20.75
CA SER A 70 14.51 -0.78 -19.79
C SER A 70 13.75 -1.95 -20.39
N GLU A 71 14.14 -3.17 -20.01
CA GLU A 71 13.46 -4.41 -20.43
C GLU A 71 11.99 -4.43 -19.98
N ARG A 72 11.72 -3.86 -18.80
CA ARG A 72 10.38 -3.80 -18.20
C ARG A 72 10.02 -2.37 -17.80
N VAL A 73 8.76 -2.00 -18.01
CA VAL A 73 8.23 -0.70 -17.57
C VAL A 73 6.98 -0.91 -16.74
N ALA A 74 6.98 -0.39 -15.51
CA ALA A 74 5.77 -0.28 -14.70
C ALA A 74 5.41 1.20 -14.55
N VAL A 75 4.15 1.54 -14.81
CA VAL A 75 3.63 2.89 -14.59
C VAL A 75 2.33 2.84 -13.81
N VAL A 76 2.20 3.76 -12.85
CA VAL A 76 1.01 3.89 -12.01
C VAL A 76 0.46 5.31 -12.15
N PHE A 77 -0.79 5.43 -12.56
CA PHE A 77 -1.55 6.68 -12.63
C PHE A 77 -2.73 6.60 -11.66
N PRO A 78 -2.56 7.03 -10.41
CA PRO A 78 -3.69 7.12 -9.49
C PRO A 78 -4.78 8.03 -10.05
N GLY A 79 -6.04 7.62 -9.91
CA GLY A 79 -7.19 8.44 -10.25
C GLY A 79 -7.29 9.67 -9.37
N ARG A 80 -8.00 10.70 -9.82
CA ARG A 80 -8.19 11.95 -9.06
C ARG A 80 -6.88 12.55 -8.52
N ASP A 81 -5.80 12.50 -9.30
CA ASP A 81 -4.53 13.16 -8.97
C ASP A 81 -4.72 14.69 -8.98
N GLU A 82 -4.90 15.25 -7.78
CA GLU A 82 -5.22 16.65 -7.53
C GLU A 82 -4.09 17.59 -7.92
N LEU A 83 -2.84 17.10 -7.88
CA LEU A 83 -1.68 17.90 -8.25
C LEU A 83 -1.72 18.26 -9.74
N PHE A 84 -2.37 17.42 -10.56
CA PHE A 84 -2.39 17.58 -12.01
C PHE A 84 -3.77 17.88 -12.60
N GLY A 85 -4.79 18.09 -11.78
CA GLY A 85 -6.14 18.40 -12.25
C GLY A 85 -6.91 17.21 -12.79
N HIS A 86 -6.62 16.00 -12.27
CA HIS A 86 -7.33 14.75 -12.57
C HIS A 86 -7.35 14.30 -14.05
N PRO A 87 -6.21 14.32 -14.78
CA PRO A 87 -6.18 13.84 -16.16
C PRO A 87 -6.28 12.31 -16.25
N ASP A 88 -6.92 11.82 -17.32
CA ASP A 88 -6.91 10.40 -17.70
C ASP A 88 -5.62 10.05 -18.48
N ARG A 89 -4.52 9.85 -17.75
CA ARG A 89 -3.19 9.58 -18.34
C ARG A 89 -3.05 8.17 -18.89
N GLY A 90 -3.73 7.18 -18.29
CA GLY A 90 -3.73 5.80 -18.80
C GLY A 90 -4.23 5.69 -20.24
N LYS A 91 -5.15 6.59 -20.66
CA LYS A 91 -5.74 6.61 -22.00
C LYS A 91 -4.71 6.83 -23.11
N THR A 92 -3.72 7.69 -22.89
CA THR A 92 -2.66 7.97 -23.88
C THR A 92 -1.45 7.05 -23.69
N ALA A 93 -1.09 6.75 -22.44
CA ALA A 93 0.05 5.90 -22.12
C ALA A 93 -0.14 4.44 -22.57
N GLY A 94 -1.36 3.89 -22.48
CA GLY A 94 -1.66 2.49 -22.82
C GLY A 94 -1.27 2.10 -24.26
N PRO A 95 -1.78 2.80 -25.29
CA PRO A 95 -1.39 2.55 -26.69
C PRO A 95 0.12 2.73 -26.94
N ILE A 96 0.75 3.69 -26.28
CA ILE A 96 2.19 3.94 -26.41
C ILE A 96 2.99 2.75 -25.89
N LEU A 97 2.68 2.28 -24.68
CA LEU A 97 3.31 1.11 -24.08
C LEU A 97 3.12 -0.14 -24.93
N ALA A 98 1.90 -0.37 -25.42
CA ALA A 98 1.58 -1.50 -26.30
C ALA A 98 2.43 -1.48 -27.59
N ALA A 99 2.67 -0.30 -28.18
CA ALA A 99 3.47 -0.15 -29.39
C ALA A 99 4.97 -0.42 -29.18
N THR A 100 5.46 -0.42 -27.93
CA THR A 100 6.89 -0.64 -27.67
C THR A 100 7.35 -2.10 -27.78
N GLY A 101 6.42 -3.06 -27.84
CA GLY A 101 6.75 -4.49 -27.96
C GLY A 101 7.46 -5.09 -26.73
N ARG A 102 7.42 -4.43 -25.58
CA ARG A 102 8.04 -4.91 -24.33
C ARG A 102 6.98 -5.29 -23.27
N PRO A 103 7.34 -6.09 -22.25
CA PRO A 103 6.47 -6.30 -21.11
C PRO A 103 6.25 -5.01 -20.32
N TYR A 104 5.01 -4.67 -20.02
CA TYR A 104 4.69 -3.51 -19.19
C TYR A 104 3.57 -3.79 -18.17
N LEU A 105 3.67 -3.18 -17.00
CA LEU A 105 2.59 -3.12 -16.03
C LEU A 105 2.01 -1.70 -16.02
N MET A 106 0.72 -1.55 -16.28
CA MET A 106 0.03 -0.27 -16.17
C MET A 106 -1.11 -0.38 -15.18
N LEU A 107 -1.03 0.41 -14.11
CA LEU A 107 -2.13 0.61 -13.16
C LEU A 107 -2.66 2.02 -13.39
N ASP A 108 -3.74 2.14 -14.15
CA ASP A 108 -4.32 3.43 -14.51
C ASP A 108 -5.34 3.93 -13.49
N GLU A 109 -6.08 4.98 -13.84
CA GLU A 109 -7.06 5.63 -12.98
C GLU A 109 -8.20 4.70 -12.54
N ARG A 110 -8.35 3.53 -13.20
CA ARG A 110 -9.38 2.51 -12.90
C ARG A 110 -8.87 1.46 -11.91
N ALA A 111 -7.60 1.49 -11.52
CA ALA A 111 -7.00 0.58 -10.54
C ALA A 111 -7.52 0.80 -9.10
N GLY A 112 -8.44 1.74 -8.87
CA GLY A 112 -8.95 2.01 -7.52
C GLY A 112 -7.90 2.59 -6.57
N LEU A 113 -6.85 3.21 -7.14
CA LEU A 113 -5.87 4.03 -6.44
C LEU A 113 -6.24 5.49 -6.69
N SER A 114 -6.15 6.34 -5.66
CA SER A 114 -6.60 7.74 -5.77
C SER A 114 -5.64 8.73 -5.15
N GLY A 115 -5.59 9.94 -5.71
CA GLY A 115 -4.77 11.06 -5.27
C GLY A 115 -3.31 10.94 -5.68
N HIS A 116 -2.56 12.04 -5.62
CA HIS A 116 -1.16 12.07 -6.08
C HIS A 116 -0.24 11.05 -5.38
N GLY A 117 -0.54 10.75 -4.10
CA GLY A 117 0.13 9.74 -3.30
C GLY A 117 -0.49 8.34 -3.33
N GLY A 118 -1.47 8.07 -4.20
CA GLY A 118 -2.33 6.87 -4.14
C GLY A 118 -1.63 5.51 -4.26
N ALA A 119 -0.34 5.51 -4.61
CA ALA A 119 0.49 4.31 -4.67
C ALA A 119 1.62 4.27 -3.63
N THR A 120 1.48 5.06 -2.56
CA THR A 120 2.42 5.09 -1.40
C THR A 120 1.83 4.48 -0.14
N GLY A 121 0.57 4.06 -0.19
CA GLY A 121 -0.20 3.55 0.94
C GLY A 121 -0.40 2.04 0.93
N GLY A 122 -1.03 1.56 2.00
CA GLY A 122 -1.39 0.17 2.22
C GLY A 122 -2.33 -0.38 1.16
N ASN A 123 -3.23 0.45 0.59
CA ASN A 123 -4.13 -0.01 -0.47
C ASN A 123 -3.36 -0.49 -1.70
N PHE A 124 -2.32 0.25 -2.10
CA PHE A 124 -1.42 -0.17 -3.16
C PHE A 124 -0.62 -1.41 -2.76
N ALA A 125 -0.04 -1.43 -1.56
CA ALA A 125 0.77 -2.56 -1.11
C ALA A 125 -0.03 -3.88 -1.12
N LEU A 126 -1.22 -3.90 -0.51
CA LEU A 126 -2.04 -5.11 -0.41
C LEU A 126 -2.57 -5.58 -1.77
N ARG A 127 -3.00 -4.67 -2.64
CA ARG A 127 -3.59 -5.02 -3.94
C ARG A 127 -2.55 -5.32 -5.02
N TYR A 128 -1.46 -4.55 -5.05
CA TYR A 128 -0.53 -4.51 -6.19
C TYR A 128 0.92 -4.77 -5.83
N GLY A 129 1.30 -4.76 -4.55
CA GLY A 129 2.68 -5.02 -4.12
C GLY A 129 3.19 -6.39 -4.58
N HIS A 130 2.39 -7.45 -4.38
CA HIS A 130 2.74 -8.79 -4.86
C HIS A 130 2.74 -8.87 -6.39
N CYS A 131 1.77 -8.26 -7.08
CA CYS A 131 1.76 -8.20 -8.55
C CYS A 131 3.03 -7.53 -9.11
N LEU A 132 3.47 -6.41 -8.52
CA LEU A 132 4.70 -5.74 -8.92
C LEU A 132 5.92 -6.62 -8.67
N GLN A 133 5.95 -7.35 -7.55
CA GLN A 133 7.01 -8.32 -7.27
C GLN A 133 7.03 -9.46 -8.31
N GLU A 134 5.88 -10.02 -8.69
CA GLU A 134 5.80 -11.03 -9.76
C GLU A 134 6.29 -10.46 -11.10
N PHE A 135 5.83 -9.26 -11.46
CA PHE A 135 6.27 -8.56 -12.66
C PHE A 135 7.79 -8.34 -12.69
N LEU A 136 8.45 -8.10 -11.55
CA LEU A 136 9.90 -7.89 -11.47
C LEU A 136 10.69 -9.21 -11.36
N SER A 137 10.12 -10.22 -10.71
CA SER A 137 10.82 -11.47 -10.41
C SER A 137 10.68 -12.54 -11.49
N ALA A 138 9.61 -12.48 -12.30
CA ALA A 138 9.35 -13.45 -13.37
C ALA A 138 10.59 -13.65 -14.25
N PRO A 139 11.01 -14.91 -14.53
CA PRO A 139 12.22 -15.19 -15.29
C PRO A 139 12.09 -14.71 -16.74
N VAL A 140 10.91 -14.90 -17.35
CA VAL A 140 10.58 -14.46 -18.70
C VAL A 140 9.17 -13.87 -18.66
N LEU A 141 8.96 -12.76 -19.36
CA LEU A 141 7.65 -12.16 -19.59
C LEU A 141 7.40 -12.05 -21.08
N GLN A 142 6.14 -12.25 -21.47
CA GLN A 142 5.70 -11.96 -22.83
C GLN A 142 5.65 -10.44 -23.05
N ALA A 143 5.88 -10.01 -24.29
CA ALA A 143 5.65 -8.64 -24.70
C ALA A 143 4.17 -8.27 -24.50
N GLY A 144 3.91 -7.01 -24.12
CA GLY A 144 2.55 -6.51 -23.90
C GLY A 144 2.19 -6.34 -22.42
N PRO A 145 0.89 -6.15 -22.12
CA PRO A 145 0.43 -5.84 -20.77
C PRO A 145 0.57 -7.05 -19.83
N PHE A 146 1.16 -6.81 -18.67
CA PHE A 146 1.13 -7.72 -17.54
C PHE A 146 -0.13 -7.46 -16.71
N ALA A 147 -0.98 -8.48 -16.58
CA ALA A 147 -2.18 -8.42 -15.76
C ALA A 147 -1.86 -8.88 -14.33
N CYS A 148 -2.31 -8.11 -13.34
CA CYS A 148 -2.22 -8.54 -11.94
C CYS A 148 -3.22 -9.67 -11.67
N PRO A 149 -2.81 -10.78 -11.03
CA PRO A 149 -3.72 -11.82 -10.59
C PRO A 149 -4.81 -11.28 -9.65
N SER A 150 -6.00 -11.87 -9.75
CA SER A 150 -7.12 -11.61 -8.83
C SER A 150 -6.71 -11.98 -7.41
N GLY A 151 -6.90 -11.08 -6.44
CA GLY A 151 -6.70 -11.38 -5.00
C GLY A 151 -5.56 -10.62 -4.32
N GLY A 152 -4.65 -10.01 -5.09
CA GLY A 152 -3.53 -9.25 -4.52
C GLY A 152 -2.60 -10.09 -3.63
N GLY A 153 -1.75 -9.42 -2.85
CA GLY A 153 -0.83 -10.08 -1.93
C GLY A 153 -1.41 -10.37 -0.54
N GLY A 154 -2.60 -9.84 -0.24
CA GLY A 154 -3.36 -10.13 0.98
C GLY A 154 -2.53 -10.15 2.26
N TRP A 155 -2.70 -11.23 3.04
CA TRP A 155 -2.00 -11.44 4.31
C TRP A 155 -0.48 -11.59 4.13
N THR A 156 -0.02 -12.19 3.03
CA THR A 156 1.42 -12.34 2.75
C THR A 156 2.13 -11.01 2.75
N VAL A 157 1.55 -9.98 2.11
CA VAL A 157 2.10 -8.62 2.13
C VAL A 157 1.93 -7.97 3.50
N ALA A 158 0.76 -8.11 4.13
CA ALA A 158 0.51 -7.52 5.44
C ALA A 158 1.53 -8.01 6.49
N ARG A 159 1.77 -9.32 6.54
CA ARG A 159 2.73 -9.97 7.45
C ARG A 159 4.16 -9.47 7.28
N GLU A 160 4.59 -9.21 6.04
CA GLU A 160 5.94 -8.72 5.76
C GLU A 160 6.15 -7.27 6.22
N LEU A 161 5.10 -6.45 6.13
CA LEU A 161 5.19 -5.02 6.41
C LEU A 161 4.86 -4.65 7.86
N LEU A 162 3.96 -5.41 8.50
CA LEU A 162 3.55 -5.18 9.88
C LEU A 162 4.64 -5.61 10.86
N PRO A 163 4.80 -4.90 12.00
CA PRO A 163 5.70 -5.36 13.05
C PRO A 163 5.18 -6.68 13.64
N GLY A 164 6.10 -7.57 14.00
CA GLY A 164 5.78 -8.80 14.70
C GLY A 164 5.14 -8.53 16.06
N LEU A 165 4.24 -9.43 16.49
CA LEU A 165 3.69 -9.38 17.84
C LEU A 165 4.76 -9.76 18.87
N PRO A 166 4.82 -9.10 20.04
CA PRO A 166 5.74 -9.50 21.10
C PRO A 166 5.47 -10.95 21.55
N SER A 167 6.52 -11.71 21.86
CA SER A 167 6.40 -13.15 22.18
C SER A 167 5.55 -13.45 23.42
N GLN A 168 5.46 -12.50 24.34
CA GLN A 168 4.63 -12.58 25.55
C GLN A 168 3.14 -12.35 25.28
N VAL A 169 2.76 -11.90 24.08
CA VAL A 169 1.38 -11.61 23.72
C VAL A 169 0.77 -12.85 23.07
N ARG A 170 -0.26 -13.42 23.71
CA ARG A 170 -0.98 -14.58 23.18
C ARG A 170 -2.30 -14.14 22.55
N VAL A 171 -2.47 -14.40 21.25
CA VAL A 171 -3.74 -14.17 20.55
C VAL A 171 -4.81 -15.11 21.10
N LEU A 172 -5.98 -14.55 21.43
CA LEU A 172 -7.13 -15.30 21.90
C LEU A 172 -7.90 -15.87 20.71
N ALA A 173 -7.81 -17.19 20.52
CA ALA A 173 -8.45 -17.92 19.44
C ALA A 173 -9.78 -18.52 19.91
N GLY A 174 -10.85 -17.70 19.95
CA GLY A 174 -12.23 -18.18 20.11
C GLY A 174 -12.78 -18.20 21.54
N PRO A 175 -13.83 -19.00 21.82
CA PRO A 175 -14.68 -18.88 23.01
C PRO A 175 -14.00 -19.27 24.34
N GLU A 176 -12.87 -19.98 24.30
CA GLU A 176 -12.17 -20.39 25.52
C GLU A 176 -11.48 -19.23 26.25
N GLY A 177 -11.23 -18.11 25.56
CA GLY A 177 -10.59 -16.92 26.14
C GLY A 177 -11.42 -15.65 26.06
N LEU A 178 -12.62 -15.70 25.47
CA LEU A 178 -13.50 -14.55 25.27
C LEU A 178 -14.92 -14.86 25.78
N PRO A 179 -15.63 -13.85 26.31
CA PRO A 179 -17.06 -13.95 26.55
C PRO A 179 -17.81 -14.50 25.30
N PRO A 180 -18.87 -15.31 25.46
CA PRO A 180 -19.55 -15.97 24.33
C PRO A 180 -20.04 -15.02 23.23
N ASP A 181 -20.43 -13.81 23.61
CA ASP A 181 -20.85 -12.70 22.74
C ASP A 181 -19.69 -12.08 21.93
N LEU A 182 -18.45 -12.35 22.32
CA LEU A 182 -17.22 -11.93 21.66
C LEU A 182 -16.46 -13.06 20.97
N ALA A 183 -16.93 -14.31 21.03
CA ALA A 183 -16.25 -15.44 20.39
C ALA A 183 -15.98 -15.21 18.89
N SER A 184 -16.87 -14.47 18.20
CA SER A 184 -16.72 -14.13 16.79
C SER A 184 -15.55 -13.18 16.48
N VAL A 185 -15.05 -12.43 17.46
CA VAL A 185 -13.90 -11.51 17.28
C VAL A 185 -12.56 -12.18 17.59
N GLY A 186 -12.57 -13.44 18.03
CA GLY A 186 -11.35 -14.22 18.26
C GLY A 186 -10.51 -14.38 16.98
N GLY A 187 -9.21 -14.61 17.18
CA GLY A 187 -8.22 -14.77 16.12
C GLY A 187 -7.50 -13.48 15.74
N LEU A 188 -6.69 -13.58 14.70
CA LEU A 188 -5.89 -12.49 14.16
C LEU A 188 -6.59 -11.87 12.94
N TRP A 189 -6.67 -10.55 12.91
CA TRP A 189 -7.38 -9.79 11.90
C TRP A 189 -6.47 -8.76 11.27
N TYR A 190 -6.62 -8.52 9.98
CA TYR A 190 -5.88 -7.47 9.29
C TYR A 190 -6.74 -6.77 8.25
N GLY A 191 -6.34 -5.57 7.87
CA GLY A 191 -7.07 -4.80 6.88
C GLY A 191 -6.48 -3.41 6.67
N LEU A 192 -7.30 -2.55 6.08
CA LEU A 192 -6.95 -1.14 5.88
C LEU A 192 -7.74 -0.26 6.83
N LEU A 193 -7.05 0.73 7.39
CA LEU A 193 -7.67 1.85 8.09
C LEU A 193 -7.14 3.14 7.48
N GLY A 194 -7.95 3.74 6.59
CA GLY A 194 -7.43 4.71 5.62
C GLY A 194 -6.42 4.06 4.68
N GLU A 195 -5.22 4.65 4.56
CA GLU A 195 -4.10 4.11 3.79
C GLU A 195 -3.11 3.29 4.63
N SER A 196 -3.43 3.01 5.89
CA SER A 196 -2.54 2.24 6.77
C SER A 196 -2.97 0.77 6.81
N ILE A 197 -2.00 -0.14 6.73
CA ILE A 197 -2.25 -1.56 6.99
C ILE A 197 -2.28 -1.73 8.50
N VAL A 198 -3.30 -2.42 9.00
CA VAL A 198 -3.48 -2.68 10.43
C VAL A 198 -3.60 -4.17 10.71
N LEU A 199 -3.10 -4.56 11.87
CA LEU A 199 -3.28 -5.86 12.51
C LEU A 199 -4.02 -5.63 13.82
N TRP A 200 -5.01 -6.46 14.11
CA TRP A 200 -5.76 -6.39 15.34
C TRP A 200 -6.07 -7.80 15.86
N ALA A 201 -6.04 -7.96 17.18
CA ALA A 201 -6.55 -9.16 17.85
C ALA A 201 -6.88 -8.88 19.31
N MET A 202 -7.79 -9.68 19.86
CA MET A 202 -7.88 -9.85 21.30
C MET A 202 -6.72 -10.71 21.80
N VAL A 203 -6.14 -10.32 22.92
CA VAL A 203 -4.93 -10.95 23.46
C VAL A 203 -5.01 -11.14 24.97
N ASP A 204 -4.36 -12.19 25.45
CA ASP A 204 -3.95 -12.28 26.85
C ASP A 204 -2.56 -11.65 26.99
N ALA A 205 -2.47 -10.67 27.89
CA ALA A 205 -1.28 -9.90 28.19
C ALA A 205 -0.79 -10.14 29.63
N GLY A 206 -0.91 -11.37 30.13
CA GLY A 206 -0.39 -11.76 31.44
C GLY A 206 -1.33 -11.40 32.59
N GLY A 207 -2.64 -11.57 32.40
CA GLY A 207 -3.64 -11.43 33.48
C GLY A 207 -4.13 -10.00 33.76
N VAL A 208 -3.85 -9.03 32.89
CA VAL A 208 -4.25 -7.61 33.03
C VAL A 208 -5.73 -7.36 32.63
N GLY A 209 -6.53 -8.41 32.53
CA GLY A 209 -7.89 -8.35 31.99
C GLY A 209 -7.93 -8.31 30.45
N PRO A 210 -9.12 -8.15 29.85
CA PRO A 210 -9.27 -8.17 28.39
C PRO A 210 -8.41 -7.07 27.76
N SER A 211 -7.55 -7.47 26.83
CA SER A 211 -6.64 -6.57 26.13
C SER A 211 -6.75 -6.80 24.63
N MET A 212 -6.45 -5.77 23.85
CA MET A 212 -6.33 -5.88 22.41
C MET A 212 -4.94 -5.42 21.96
N VAL A 213 -4.42 -6.08 20.94
CA VAL A 213 -3.23 -5.61 20.24
C VAL A 213 -3.67 -4.86 18.99
N LEU A 214 -3.01 -3.73 18.73
CA LEU A 214 -3.06 -3.04 17.45
C LEU A 214 -1.63 -2.88 16.97
N ALA A 215 -1.33 -3.36 15.77
CA ALA A 215 -0.11 -3.05 15.05
C ALA A 215 -0.46 -2.41 13.71
N TRP A 216 0.39 -1.51 13.23
CA TRP A 216 0.11 -0.78 12.01
C TRP A 216 1.39 -0.34 11.30
N VAL A 217 1.25 -0.18 9.99
CA VAL A 217 2.25 0.44 9.12
C VAL A 217 1.53 1.41 8.19
N ALA A 218 2.04 2.63 8.13
CA ALA A 218 1.56 3.69 7.26
C ALA A 218 2.62 3.98 6.17
N SER A 219 2.31 4.91 5.26
CA SER A 219 3.24 5.32 4.20
C SER A 219 4.65 5.65 4.74
N GLY A 220 5.67 5.13 4.05
CA GLY A 220 7.08 5.25 4.44
C GLY A 220 7.52 4.18 5.43
N SER A 221 8.44 4.51 6.34
CA SER A 221 8.92 3.61 7.40
C SER A 221 8.17 3.77 8.72
N ASN A 222 7.04 4.49 8.69
CA ASN A 222 6.27 4.81 9.88
C ASN A 222 5.39 3.63 10.28
N ARG A 223 5.70 3.05 11.43
CA ARG A 223 5.05 1.86 11.96
C ARG A 223 4.96 1.99 13.45
N GLY A 224 3.96 1.33 14.02
CA GLY A 224 3.76 1.34 15.45
C GLY A 224 2.80 0.25 15.89
N GLY A 225 2.55 0.25 17.18
CA GLY A 225 1.61 -0.68 17.76
C GLY A 225 1.78 -0.75 19.26
N GLY A 226 0.88 -1.48 19.89
CA GLY A 226 0.88 -1.68 21.31
C GLY A 226 -0.23 -2.63 21.72
N VAL A 227 -0.14 -3.03 22.98
CA VAL A 227 -1.21 -3.74 23.67
C VAL A 227 -1.93 -2.71 24.52
N TYR A 228 -3.26 -2.70 24.43
CA TYR A 228 -4.11 -1.73 25.09
C TYR A 228 -5.18 -2.46 25.89
N PRO A 229 -5.48 -2.02 27.13
CA PRO A 229 -6.64 -2.50 27.85
C PRO A 229 -7.89 -2.28 27.00
N ALA A 230 -8.71 -3.33 26.90
CA ALA A 230 -9.94 -3.31 26.14
C ALA A 230 -11.13 -3.15 27.08
N THR A 231 -12.01 -2.20 26.78
CA THR A 231 -13.34 -2.13 27.37
C THR A 231 -14.29 -2.92 26.48
N VAL A 232 -15.09 -3.78 27.11
CA VAL A 232 -16.11 -4.59 26.44
C VAL A 232 -17.47 -4.07 26.87
N GLU A 233 -18.23 -3.53 25.91
CA GLU A 233 -19.60 -3.05 26.13
C GLU A 233 -20.51 -3.64 25.05
N ALA A 234 -21.42 -4.52 25.45
CA ALA A 234 -22.28 -5.28 24.54
C ALA A 234 -21.45 -5.98 23.44
N ARG A 235 -21.68 -5.63 22.16
CA ARG A 235 -20.94 -6.17 20.99
C ARG A 235 -19.89 -5.21 20.44
N GLN A 236 -19.36 -4.33 21.28
CA GLN A 236 -18.35 -3.36 20.90
C GLN A 236 -17.14 -3.51 21.81
N LEU A 237 -15.95 -3.56 21.20
CA LEU A 237 -14.69 -3.45 21.92
C LEU A 237 -14.12 -2.07 21.70
N SER A 238 -13.60 -1.45 22.74
CA SER A 238 -12.92 -0.16 22.63
C SER A 238 -11.61 -0.13 23.39
N ALA A 239 -10.67 0.68 22.93
CA ALA A 239 -9.43 0.97 23.62
C ALA A 239 -9.05 2.43 23.43
N VAL A 240 -8.42 3.01 24.46
CA VAL A 240 -7.75 4.31 24.36
C VAL A 240 -6.27 4.06 24.12
N LEU A 241 -5.78 4.54 22.98
CA LEU A 241 -4.38 4.40 22.58
C LEU A 241 -3.48 5.37 23.36
N GLN A 242 -2.16 5.18 23.31
CA GLN A 242 -1.19 6.05 23.98
C GLN A 242 -1.31 7.53 23.59
N ASN A 243 -1.65 7.80 22.33
CA ASN A 243 -1.90 9.15 21.83
C ASN A 243 -3.33 9.66 22.14
N LYS A 244 -4.04 9.00 23.06
CA LYS A 244 -5.42 9.28 23.47
C LYS A 244 -6.48 9.08 22.37
N ALA A 245 -6.09 8.57 21.20
CA ALA A 245 -7.05 8.22 20.16
C ALA A 245 -7.89 7.03 20.63
N THR A 246 -9.14 6.97 20.19
CA THR A 246 -10.04 5.87 20.54
C THR A 246 -10.10 4.89 19.38
N LEU A 247 -9.88 3.61 19.66
CA LEU A 247 -10.15 2.52 18.74
C LEU A 247 -11.47 1.86 19.14
N VAL A 248 -12.33 1.59 18.17
CA VAL A 248 -13.58 0.87 18.35
C VAL A 248 -13.64 -0.26 17.34
N VAL A 249 -13.92 -1.48 17.79
CA VAL A 249 -14.06 -2.67 16.94
C VAL A 249 -15.43 -3.28 17.14
N LYS A 250 -16.10 -3.57 16.02
CA LYS A 250 -17.44 -4.15 15.98
C LYS A 250 -17.46 -5.34 15.05
N PRO A 251 -17.96 -6.51 15.47
CA PRO A 251 -18.24 -7.60 14.55
C PRO A 251 -19.34 -7.16 13.57
N ARG A 252 -19.09 -7.31 12.27
CA ARG A 252 -20.10 -7.12 11.22
C ARG A 252 -20.79 -8.45 10.92
N ASP A 253 -19.98 -9.47 10.70
CA ASP A 253 -20.40 -10.87 10.57
C ASP A 253 -19.29 -11.78 11.13
N GLY A 254 -19.39 -13.10 10.91
CA GLY A 254 -18.39 -14.06 11.41
C GLY A 254 -17.01 -14.00 10.73
N ARG A 255 -16.86 -13.21 9.66
CA ARG A 255 -15.67 -13.14 8.80
C ARG A 255 -15.11 -11.72 8.65
N ARG A 256 -15.84 -10.70 9.14
CA ARG A 256 -15.48 -9.29 9.01
C ARG A 256 -15.66 -8.53 10.31
N LEU A 257 -14.68 -7.69 10.63
CA LEU A 257 -14.78 -6.69 11.68
C LEU A 257 -14.79 -5.30 11.06
N GLU A 258 -15.62 -4.42 11.58
CA GLU A 258 -15.43 -2.99 11.41
C GLU A 258 -14.48 -2.48 12.48
N ILE A 259 -13.49 -1.71 12.05
CA ILE A 259 -12.58 -0.97 12.93
C ILE A 259 -12.76 0.53 12.69
N THR A 260 -12.96 1.27 13.76
CA THR A 260 -13.07 2.73 13.73
C THR A 260 -11.98 3.31 14.60
N TRP A 261 -11.17 4.20 14.03
CA TRP A 261 -10.16 4.97 14.75
C TRP A 261 -10.57 6.43 14.80
N THR A 262 -10.67 6.97 16.00
CA THR A 262 -11.05 8.37 16.24
C THR A 262 -9.84 9.10 16.85
N PRO A 263 -9.33 10.17 16.19
CA PRO A 263 -8.20 10.93 16.71
C PRO A 263 -8.52 11.60 18.06
N ALA A 264 -7.52 11.77 18.92
CA ALA A 264 -7.64 12.57 20.14
C ALA A 264 -7.69 14.08 19.87
N THR A 265 -6.90 14.53 18.90
CA THR A 265 -6.74 15.91 18.39
C THR A 265 -6.31 15.87 16.91
N VAL A 266 -6.23 17.02 16.25
CA VAL A 266 -6.05 17.18 14.79
C VAL A 266 -4.78 16.56 14.21
N GLU A 267 -3.79 16.18 15.04
CA GLU A 267 -2.51 15.64 14.58
C GLU A 267 -2.28 14.20 15.06
N SER A 268 -2.17 13.28 14.11
CA SER A 268 -1.80 11.89 14.34
C SER A 268 -0.84 11.39 13.27
N ASN A 269 0.19 10.68 13.70
CA ASN A 269 1.13 10.00 12.81
C ASN A 269 0.56 8.70 12.22
N PHE A 270 -0.64 8.28 12.62
CA PHE A 270 -1.26 7.02 12.19
C PHE A 270 -1.66 7.02 10.70
N SER A 271 -1.94 8.19 10.11
CA SER A 271 -2.01 8.36 8.65
C SER A 271 -1.83 9.83 8.25
N GLN A 272 -1.20 10.11 7.10
CA GLN A 272 -1.15 11.49 6.58
C GLN A 272 -2.54 12.06 6.24
N LEU A 273 -3.55 11.18 6.07
CA LEU A 273 -4.96 11.54 5.85
C LEU A 273 -5.70 11.89 7.15
N ALA A 274 -5.19 11.52 8.33
CA ALA A 274 -5.74 11.90 9.63
C ALA A 274 -5.51 13.38 10.00
N ARG A 275 -5.04 14.21 9.05
CA ARG A 275 -4.98 15.68 9.17
C ARG A 275 -6.36 16.34 9.19
N ARG A 276 -7.44 15.59 8.98
CA ARG A 276 -8.83 16.04 9.13
C ARG A 276 -9.41 15.23 10.27
N VAL A 277 -10.02 15.87 11.26
CA VAL A 277 -10.58 15.35 12.53
C VAL A 277 -11.71 14.30 12.35
N GLN A 278 -11.77 13.62 11.21
CA GLN A 278 -12.77 12.63 10.88
C GLN A 278 -12.29 11.25 11.34
N PRO A 279 -13.19 10.46 11.95
CA PRO A 279 -12.91 9.06 12.23
C PRO A 279 -12.55 8.33 10.93
N LEU A 280 -11.53 7.47 11.01
CA LEU A 280 -11.24 6.51 9.97
C LEU A 280 -12.05 5.26 10.25
N VAL A 281 -12.71 4.72 9.23
CA VAL A 281 -13.44 3.45 9.30
C VAL A 281 -12.81 2.48 8.32
N GLY A 282 -12.59 1.26 8.76
CA GLY A 282 -11.99 0.19 7.98
C GLY A 282 -12.72 -1.13 8.19
N GLU A 283 -12.48 -2.06 7.28
CA GLU A 283 -12.91 -3.45 7.40
C GLU A 283 -11.67 -4.33 7.59
N LEU A 284 -11.72 -5.22 8.57
CA LEU A 284 -10.72 -6.25 8.80
C LEU A 284 -11.27 -7.61 8.40
N ILE A 285 -10.38 -8.43 7.86
CA ILE A 285 -10.63 -9.83 7.53
C ILE A 285 -9.74 -10.72 8.39
N ARG A 286 -10.25 -11.92 8.71
CA ARG A 286 -9.51 -12.88 9.53
C ARG A 286 -8.35 -13.45 8.73
N VAL A 287 -7.18 -13.59 9.34
CA VAL A 287 -5.99 -14.15 8.68
C VAL A 287 -6.24 -15.56 8.14
N ASP A 288 -6.93 -16.41 8.91
CA ASP A 288 -7.22 -17.79 8.51
C ASP A 288 -8.18 -17.90 7.30
N ASP A 289 -8.90 -16.83 6.96
CA ASP A 289 -9.80 -16.76 5.79
C ASP A 289 -9.07 -16.38 4.49
N THR A 290 -7.74 -16.18 4.53
CA THR A 290 -6.96 -15.64 3.41
C THR A 290 -5.98 -16.62 2.75
N ASN A 291 -6.08 -17.91 3.12
CA ASN A 291 -5.36 -19.02 2.50
C ASN A 291 -6.29 -19.84 1.60
#